data_AF-A0A083ZVV4-F1
#
_entry.id   AF-A0A083ZVV4-F1
#
_cell.length_a   1.000
_cell.length_b   1.000
_cell.length_c   1.000
_cell.angle_alpha   90.00
_cell.angle_beta   90.00
_cell.angle_gamma   90.00
#
_symmetry.space_group_name_H-M   'P 1'
#
loop_
_entity.id
_entity.type
_entity.pdbx_description
1 polymer ?
#
loop_
_entity_poly.entity_id
_entity_poly.type
_entity_poly.pdbx_seq_one_letter_code
_entity_poly.pdbx_strand_id
1 'polypeptide(L)'
;MGNYSDFETDFIERTLALIDQYNAMIEGKPFPEQYNYTLTLNCLLGLIVMPKERAVSYLPSDRLTLKLKAEIGLNQSQLPGEEMNLRELIHKMRNSVAHFCVQVESISDARLVDQIVFKETHGAGRAYAIFSAPELLPFLKYYAALLLANMRSHRGTPASDGV
;
A
#
# COMPACT_ATOMS: atom_id res chain seq x y z
N MET A 1 -22.70 11.58 18.97
CA MET A 1 -21.59 11.14 18.09
C MET A 1 -21.02 12.39 17.45
N GLY A 2 -19.85 12.84 17.93
CA GLY A 2 -19.25 14.12 17.53
C GLY A 2 -18.70 14.09 16.11
N ASN A 3 -18.50 15.27 15.52
CA ASN A 3 -17.84 15.45 14.22
C ASN A 3 -16.45 14.83 14.24
N TYR A 4 -16.35 13.57 13.81
CA TYR A 4 -15.09 12.87 13.66
C TYR A 4 -14.42 13.40 12.38
N SER A 5 -13.64 14.47 12.54
CA SER A 5 -13.02 15.22 11.43
C SER A 5 -11.80 14.51 10.84
N ASP A 6 -11.24 13.52 11.55
CA ASP A 6 -9.94 12.92 11.21
C ASP A 6 -9.96 11.40 10.91
N PHE A 7 -11.08 10.91 10.37
CA PHE A 7 -11.22 9.47 10.12
C PHE A 7 -10.11 8.87 9.26
N GLU A 8 -9.71 9.57 8.20
CA GLU A 8 -8.75 9.03 7.22
C GLU A 8 -7.37 8.82 7.86
N THR A 9 -6.87 9.79 8.64
CA THR A 9 -5.55 9.68 9.30
C THR A 9 -5.61 8.66 10.42
N ASP A 10 -6.65 8.70 11.27
CA ASP A 10 -6.82 7.73 12.35
C ASP A 10 -6.93 6.30 11.82
N PHE A 11 -7.62 6.08 10.71
CA PHE A 11 -7.70 4.77 10.08
C PHE A 11 -6.32 4.28 9.64
N ILE A 12 -5.53 5.12 8.97
CA ILE A 12 -4.19 4.73 8.50
C ILE A 12 -3.29 4.41 9.70
N GLU A 13 -3.24 5.29 10.70
CA GLU A 13 -2.42 5.11 11.91
C GLU A 13 -2.80 3.85 12.69
N ARG A 14 -4.10 3.65 12.93
CA ARG A 14 -4.59 2.46 13.64
C ARG A 14 -4.37 1.19 12.82
N THR A 15 -4.44 1.25 11.49
CA THR A 15 -4.12 0.11 10.63
C THR A 15 -2.65 -0.29 10.76
N LEU A 16 -1.73 0.68 10.79
CA LEU A 16 -0.31 0.42 11.03
C LEU A 16 -0.06 -0.16 12.43
N ALA A 17 -0.67 0.43 13.46
CA ALA A 17 -0.57 -0.07 14.82
C ALA A 17 -1.12 -1.50 14.96
N LEU A 18 -2.20 -1.83 14.25
CA LEU A 18 -2.78 -3.17 14.25
C LEU A 18 -1.85 -4.21 13.64
N ILE A 19 -1.11 -3.86 12.59
CA ILE A 19 -0.06 -4.73 12.02
C ILE A 19 1.01 -5.02 13.07
N ASP A 20 1.51 -3.99 13.74
CA ASP A 20 2.58 -4.13 14.74
C ASP A 20 2.11 -4.94 15.95
N GLN A 21 0.89 -4.68 16.45
CA GLN A 21 0.27 -5.47 17.52
C GLN A 21 0.11 -6.93 17.13
N TYR A 22 -0.34 -7.21 15.92
CA TYR A 22 -0.52 -8.57 15.45
C TYR A 22 0.82 -9.31 15.37
N ASN A 23 1.83 -8.69 14.76
CA ASN A 23 3.16 -9.29 14.62
C ASN A 23 3.78 -9.62 15.99
N ALA A 24 3.63 -8.75 16.98
CA ALA A 24 4.08 -9.03 18.36
C ALA A 24 3.29 -10.18 19.00
N MET A 25 1.99 -10.29 18.74
CA MET A 25 1.13 -11.35 19.30
C MET A 25 1.41 -12.73 18.71
N ILE A 26 1.84 -12.81 17.45
CA ILE A 26 2.11 -14.10 16.77
C ILE A 26 3.56 -14.57 16.92
N GLU A 27 4.41 -13.80 17.59
CA GLU A 27 5.79 -14.20 17.85
C GLU A 27 5.82 -15.56 18.59
N GLY A 28 6.54 -16.53 18.04
CA GLY A 28 6.62 -17.89 18.57
C GLY A 28 5.47 -18.83 18.21
N LYS A 29 4.44 -18.38 17.48
CA LYS A 29 3.37 -19.27 16.98
C LYS A 29 3.86 -20.13 15.80
N PRO A 30 3.32 -21.35 15.63
CA PRO A 30 3.64 -22.17 14.47
C PRO A 30 3.12 -21.50 13.18
N PHE A 31 3.82 -21.74 12.06
CA PHE A 31 3.52 -21.10 10.78
C PHE A 31 2.03 -21.13 10.34
N PRO A 32 1.28 -22.24 10.50
CA PRO A 32 -0.15 -22.28 10.10
C PRO A 32 -1.06 -21.32 10.88
N GLU A 33 -0.61 -20.82 12.03
CA GLU A 33 -1.33 -19.85 12.87
C GLU A 33 -0.86 -18.41 12.64
N GLN A 34 0.16 -18.22 11.80
CA GLN A 34 0.65 -16.91 11.39
C GLN A 34 -0.13 -16.47 10.15
N TYR A 35 -1.16 -15.65 10.36
CA TYR A 35 -1.97 -15.05 9.30
C TYR A 35 -1.42 -13.68 8.85
N ASN A 36 -0.10 -13.48 8.97
CA ASN A 36 0.59 -12.23 8.60
C ASN A 36 0.31 -11.81 7.15
N TYR A 37 0.27 -12.76 6.21
CA TYR A 37 -0.05 -12.46 4.81
C TYR A 37 -1.50 -12.06 4.60
N THR A 38 -2.45 -12.78 5.21
CA THR A 38 -3.87 -12.42 5.18
C THR A 38 -4.10 -11.03 5.77
N LEU A 39 -3.46 -10.73 6.90
CA LEU A 39 -3.51 -9.41 7.50
C LEU A 39 -2.92 -8.34 6.58
N THR A 40 -1.75 -8.60 5.99
CA THR A 40 -1.08 -7.66 5.06
C THR A 40 -1.98 -7.35 3.87
N LEU A 41 -2.66 -8.34 3.29
CA LEU A 41 -3.63 -8.13 2.21
C LEU A 41 -4.83 -7.30 2.68
N ASN A 42 -5.40 -7.60 3.85
CA ASN A 42 -6.50 -6.80 4.41
C ASN A 42 -6.08 -5.33 4.64
N CYS A 43 -4.86 -5.11 5.15
CA CYS A 43 -4.30 -3.79 5.33
C CYS A 43 -4.04 -3.10 3.99
N LEU A 44 -3.53 -3.80 2.97
CA LEU A 44 -3.39 -3.27 1.61
C LEU A 44 -4.74 -2.74 1.08
N LEU A 45 -5.81 -3.53 1.20
CA LEU A 45 -7.16 -3.13 0.77
C LEU A 45 -7.57 -1.82 1.44
N GLY A 46 -7.44 -1.74 2.78
CA GLY A 46 -7.78 -0.55 3.54
C GLY A 46 -6.90 0.65 3.19
N LEU A 47 -5.57 0.49 3.22
CA LEU A 47 -4.61 1.58 3.06
C LEU A 47 -4.59 2.15 1.63
N ILE A 48 -4.88 1.35 0.61
CA ILE A 48 -4.91 1.82 -0.77
C ILE A 48 -6.28 2.39 -1.16
N VAL A 49 -7.38 1.76 -0.73
CA VAL A 49 -8.72 2.15 -1.19
C VAL A 49 -9.34 3.26 -0.34
N MET A 50 -9.17 3.20 0.99
CA MET A 50 -9.82 4.10 1.94
C MET A 50 -9.44 5.58 1.74
N PRO A 51 -8.15 5.94 1.56
CA PRO A 51 -7.78 7.35 1.39
C PRO A 51 -8.52 8.01 0.23
N LYS A 52 -9.07 9.20 0.44
CA LYS A 52 -9.77 9.92 -0.64
C LYS A 52 -8.79 10.35 -1.73
N GLU A 53 -9.32 10.59 -2.93
CA GLU A 53 -8.52 11.02 -4.08
C GLU A 53 -7.67 12.27 -3.78
N ARG A 54 -8.23 13.21 -3.01
CA ARG A 54 -7.50 14.40 -2.52
C ARG A 54 -6.25 14.08 -1.70
N ALA A 55 -6.25 12.98 -0.94
CA ALA A 55 -5.11 12.61 -0.10
C ALA A 55 -4.02 11.98 -0.95
N VAL A 56 -4.40 11.15 -1.92
CA VAL A 56 -3.48 10.54 -2.89
C VAL A 56 -2.83 11.60 -3.78
N SER A 57 -3.54 12.67 -4.15
CA SER A 57 -2.97 13.76 -4.95
C SER A 57 -1.88 14.56 -4.23
N TYR A 58 -1.78 14.46 -2.89
CA TYR A 58 -0.69 15.06 -2.12
C TYR A 58 0.60 14.23 -2.12
N LEU A 59 0.57 12.97 -2.57
CA LEU A 59 1.78 12.14 -2.65
C LEU A 59 2.78 12.75 -3.62
N PRO A 60 4.10 12.71 -3.35
CA PRO A 60 5.08 13.20 -4.29
C PRO A 60 5.06 12.39 -5.59
N SER A 61 5.45 13.05 -6.69
CA SER A 61 5.56 12.43 -8.01
C SER A 61 6.97 11.90 -8.26
N ASP A 62 7.61 11.33 -7.23
CA ASP A 62 8.95 10.76 -7.33
C ASP A 62 8.95 9.58 -8.29
N ARG A 63 9.88 9.57 -9.25
CA ARG A 63 10.05 8.47 -10.21
C ARG A 63 10.47 7.19 -9.48
N LEU A 64 9.98 6.05 -9.96
CA LEU A 64 10.33 4.71 -9.43
C LEU A 64 11.75 4.28 -9.84
N THR A 65 12.74 5.10 -9.48
CA THR A 65 14.16 4.83 -9.69
C THR A 65 14.60 3.59 -8.92
N LEU A 66 15.67 2.96 -9.40
CA LEU A 66 16.29 1.84 -8.69
C LEU A 66 16.69 2.24 -7.26
N LYS A 67 17.15 3.48 -7.07
CA LYS A 67 17.49 4.02 -5.75
C LYS A 67 16.28 4.08 -4.83
N LEU A 68 15.17 4.66 -5.29
CA LEU A 68 13.93 4.75 -4.49
C LEU A 68 13.40 3.34 -4.14
N LYS A 69 13.39 2.41 -5.11
CA LYS A 69 12.97 1.02 -4.86
C LYS A 69 13.84 0.37 -3.78
N ALA A 70 15.16 0.54 -3.84
CA ALA A 70 16.08 0.03 -2.84
C ALA A 70 15.86 0.67 -1.46
N GLU A 71 15.61 1.98 -1.38
CA GLU A 71 15.30 2.70 -0.14
C GLU A 71 14.03 2.17 0.54
N ILE A 72 13.03 1.76 -0.24
CA ILE A 72 11.79 1.15 0.26
C ILE A 72 11.99 -0.33 0.64
N GLY A 73 13.02 -0.98 0.10
CA GLY A 73 13.28 -2.42 0.27
C GLY A 73 12.66 -3.31 -0.81
N LEU A 74 12.40 -2.77 -2.00
CA LEU A 74 11.79 -3.47 -3.16
C LEU A 74 12.88 -4.02 -4.08
N ASN A 75 13.55 -5.10 -3.66
CA ASN A 75 14.69 -5.69 -4.37
C ASN A 75 14.29 -6.86 -5.27
N GLN A 76 13.23 -7.58 -4.91
CA GLN A 76 12.72 -8.77 -5.58
C GLN A 76 11.44 -8.48 -6.37
N SER A 77 10.71 -7.44 -6.00
CA SER A 77 9.48 -7.00 -6.65
C SER A 77 9.75 -6.49 -8.06
N GLN A 78 8.92 -6.91 -9.02
CA GLN A 78 8.95 -6.45 -10.40
C GLN A 78 7.93 -5.32 -10.57
N LEU A 79 8.40 -4.09 -10.43
CA LEU A 79 7.59 -2.88 -10.55
C LEU A 79 7.95 -2.10 -11.82
N PRO A 80 7.03 -1.25 -12.32
CA PRO A 80 7.30 -0.34 -13.43
C PRO A 80 8.59 0.46 -13.24
N GLY A 81 9.24 0.81 -14.34
CA GLY A 81 10.51 1.54 -14.32
C GLY A 81 10.32 3.03 -14.02
N GLU A 82 11.35 3.81 -14.35
CA GLU A 82 11.40 5.25 -14.09
C GLU A 82 10.38 6.05 -14.92
N GLU A 83 9.77 5.44 -15.93
CA GLU A 83 8.66 6.04 -16.68
C GLU A 83 7.42 6.31 -15.80
N MET A 84 7.29 5.59 -14.68
CA MET A 84 6.18 5.73 -13.73
C MET A 84 6.66 6.37 -12.42
N ASN A 85 5.82 7.21 -11.82
CA ASN A 85 6.05 7.73 -10.48
C ASN A 85 5.23 6.99 -9.40
N LEU A 86 5.59 7.20 -8.14
CA LEU A 86 4.93 6.55 -7.01
C LEU A 86 3.43 6.86 -6.96
N ARG A 87 3.03 8.12 -7.19
CA ARG A 87 1.61 8.52 -7.20
C ARG A 87 0.83 7.74 -8.25
N GLU A 88 1.34 7.66 -9.48
CA GLU A 88 0.74 6.87 -10.58
C GLU A 88 0.63 5.39 -10.22
N LEU A 89 1.68 4.80 -9.62
CA LEU A 89 1.64 3.42 -9.15
C LEU A 89 0.51 3.22 -8.13
N ILE A 90 0.37 4.10 -7.14
CA ILE A 90 -0.70 4.02 -6.13
C ILE A 90 -2.08 4.15 -6.78
N HIS A 91 -2.29 5.07 -7.73
CA HIS A 91 -3.55 5.17 -8.46
C HIS A 91 -3.87 3.88 -9.22
N LYS A 92 -2.89 3.30 -9.91
CA LYS A 92 -3.10 2.03 -10.63
C LYS A 92 -3.40 0.88 -9.67
N MET A 93 -2.66 0.78 -8.57
CA MET A 93 -2.90 -0.22 -7.53
C MET A 93 -4.30 -0.09 -6.95
N ARG A 94 -4.75 1.14 -6.68
CA ARG A 94 -6.10 1.43 -6.20
C ARG A 94 -7.17 0.93 -7.15
N ASN A 95 -7.01 1.20 -8.44
CA ASN A 95 -7.94 0.71 -9.46
C ASN A 95 -7.95 -0.82 -9.50
N SER A 96 -6.78 -1.46 -9.54
CA SER A 96 -6.70 -2.93 -9.53
C SER A 96 -7.36 -3.54 -8.29
N VAL A 97 -7.13 -2.96 -7.11
CA VAL A 97 -7.72 -3.45 -5.85
C VAL A 97 -9.23 -3.27 -5.85
N ALA A 98 -9.73 -2.09 -6.22
CA ALA A 98 -11.17 -1.80 -6.25
C ALA A 98 -11.94 -2.70 -7.23
N HIS A 99 -11.29 -3.12 -8.32
CA HIS A 99 -11.86 -4.02 -9.32
C HIS A 99 -11.48 -5.50 -9.11
N PHE A 100 -10.85 -5.85 -7.99
CA PHE A 100 -10.37 -7.21 -7.70
C PHE A 100 -9.45 -7.81 -8.78
N CYS A 101 -8.73 -6.96 -9.51
CA CYS A 101 -7.67 -7.32 -10.47
C CYS A 101 -6.32 -7.54 -9.76
N VAL A 102 -6.34 -8.23 -8.62
CA VAL A 102 -5.17 -8.60 -7.83
C VAL A 102 -5.16 -10.11 -7.65
N GLN A 103 -4.02 -10.75 -7.87
CA GLN A 103 -3.86 -12.20 -7.74
C GLN A 103 -2.72 -12.53 -6.79
N VAL A 104 -2.86 -13.65 -6.10
CA VAL A 104 -1.81 -14.21 -5.26
C VAL A 104 -1.26 -15.42 -5.98
N GLU A 105 0.06 -15.46 -6.14
CA GLU A 105 0.76 -16.57 -6.78
C GLU A 105 1.68 -17.26 -5.75
N SER A 106 1.65 -18.60 -5.79
CA SER A 106 2.60 -19.46 -5.08
C SER A 106 3.57 -20.00 -6.11
N ILE A 107 4.82 -19.57 -6.03
CA ILE A 107 5.90 -20.03 -6.90
C ILE A 107 6.75 -21.11 -6.24
N SER A 108 6.63 -21.26 -4.91
CA SER A 108 7.30 -22.28 -4.12
C SER A 108 6.42 -23.51 -3.90
N ASP A 109 7.07 -24.67 -3.73
CA ASP A 109 6.39 -25.94 -3.37
C ASP A 109 5.73 -25.89 -1.99
N ALA A 110 6.07 -24.88 -1.17
CA ALA A 110 5.50 -24.66 0.14
C ALA A 110 4.05 -24.15 0.09
N ARG A 111 3.50 -23.86 -1.10
CA ARG A 111 2.11 -23.38 -1.31
C ARG A 111 1.81 -22.09 -0.51
N LEU A 112 2.80 -21.21 -0.42
CA LEU A 112 2.71 -19.96 0.33
C LEU A 112 2.31 -18.79 -0.57
N VAL A 113 1.94 -17.68 0.06
CA VAL A 113 1.79 -16.41 -0.64
C VAL A 113 3.20 -15.90 -0.96
N ASP A 114 3.67 -16.13 -2.18
CA ASP A 114 5.01 -15.72 -2.61
C ASP A 114 4.97 -14.37 -3.35
N GLN A 115 3.95 -14.16 -4.17
CA GLN A 115 3.80 -12.96 -4.98
C GLN A 115 2.37 -12.39 -4.97
N ILE A 116 2.28 -11.07 -5.06
CA ILE A 116 1.02 -10.33 -5.23
C ILE A 116 1.09 -9.60 -6.56
N VAL A 117 0.25 -10.02 -7.50
CA VAL A 117 0.24 -9.56 -8.89
C VAL A 117 -0.91 -8.59 -9.12
N PHE A 118 -0.57 -7.36 -9.50
CA PHE A 118 -1.53 -6.32 -9.87
C PHE A 118 -1.67 -6.25 -11.38
N LYS A 119 -2.93 -6.34 -11.84
CA LYS A 119 -3.29 -6.41 -13.26
C LYS A 119 -4.09 -5.18 -13.66
N GLU A 120 -3.92 -4.78 -14.92
CA GLU A 120 -4.75 -3.74 -15.53
C GLU A 120 -6.23 -4.14 -15.45
N THR A 121 -7.09 -3.18 -15.15
CA THR A 121 -8.55 -3.38 -15.08
C THR A 121 -9.19 -3.44 -16.47
N HIS A 122 -8.48 -2.95 -17.49
CA HIS A 122 -8.91 -2.92 -18.88
C HIS A 122 -7.88 -3.60 -19.79
N GLY A 123 -8.36 -4.28 -20.84
CA GLY A 123 -7.52 -5.07 -21.75
C GLY A 123 -7.33 -6.52 -21.27
N ALA A 124 -6.30 -7.20 -21.77
CA ALA A 124 -6.06 -8.63 -21.52
C ALA A 124 -5.62 -8.97 -20.06
N GLY A 125 -5.82 -8.07 -19.09
CA GLY A 125 -5.43 -8.28 -17.70
C GLY A 125 -3.91 -8.41 -17.50
N ARG A 126 -3.12 -7.64 -18.26
CA ARG A 126 -1.65 -7.69 -18.18
C ARG A 126 -1.20 -7.24 -16.78
N ALA A 127 -0.27 -7.99 -16.19
CA ALA A 127 0.40 -7.59 -14.95
C ALA A 127 1.27 -6.35 -15.21
N TYR A 128 1.12 -5.32 -14.38
CA TYR A 128 2.00 -4.14 -14.41
C TYR A 128 2.87 -4.02 -13.17
N ALA A 129 2.51 -4.69 -12.06
CA ALA A 129 3.32 -4.71 -10.84
C ALA A 129 3.19 -6.08 -10.16
N ILE A 130 4.32 -6.64 -9.77
CA ILE A 130 4.41 -7.90 -9.02
C ILE A 130 5.22 -7.64 -7.78
N PHE A 131 4.60 -7.74 -6.61
CA PHE A 131 5.28 -7.60 -5.33
C PHE A 131 5.71 -8.96 -4.81
N SER A 132 6.96 -9.06 -4.36
CA SER A 132 7.39 -10.16 -3.50
C SER A 132 6.67 -10.02 -2.15
N ALA A 133 6.07 -11.09 -1.64
CA ALA A 133 5.24 -11.02 -0.44
C ALA A 133 5.98 -10.46 0.81
N PRO A 134 7.26 -10.81 1.06
CA PRO A 134 8.06 -10.19 2.13
C PRO A 134 8.24 -8.66 1.98
N GLU A 135 8.18 -8.14 0.75
CA GLU A 135 8.43 -6.72 0.46
C GLU A 135 7.15 -5.87 0.47
N LEU A 136 5.97 -6.51 0.43
CA LEU A 136 4.69 -5.80 0.41
C LEU A 136 4.44 -5.02 1.70
N LEU A 137 4.72 -5.60 2.87
CA LEU A 137 4.53 -4.90 4.14
C LEU A 137 5.47 -3.68 4.30
N PRO A 138 6.79 -3.79 4.06
CA PRO A 138 7.68 -2.62 4.01
C PRO A 138 7.17 -1.52 3.08
N PHE A 139 6.71 -1.88 1.88
CA PHE A 139 6.12 -0.92 0.94
C PHE A 139 4.88 -0.23 1.51
N LEU A 140 3.95 -0.98 2.11
CA LEU A 140 2.75 -0.42 2.73
C LEU A 140 3.08 0.54 3.86
N LYS A 141 4.06 0.20 4.71
CA LYS A 141 4.52 1.08 5.79
C LYS A 141 5.12 2.37 5.24
N TYR A 142 5.96 2.27 4.22
CA TYR A 142 6.53 3.44 3.54
C TYR A 142 5.45 4.35 2.95
N TYR A 143 4.55 3.78 2.14
CA TYR A 143 3.45 4.50 1.51
C TYR A 143 2.54 5.18 2.55
N ALA A 144 2.14 4.46 3.59
CA ALA A 144 1.26 4.98 4.63
C ALA A 144 1.92 6.13 5.41
N ALA A 145 3.20 6.01 5.76
CA ALA A 145 3.95 7.08 6.42
C ALA A 145 4.04 8.33 5.54
N LEU A 146 4.32 8.15 4.24
CA LEU A 146 4.38 9.24 3.27
C LEU A 146 3.02 9.92 3.11
N LEU A 147 1.94 9.13 3.02
CA LEU A 147 0.59 9.64 2.91
C LEU A 147 0.21 10.47 4.15
N LEU A 148 0.47 9.95 5.36
CA LEU A 148 0.21 10.66 6.61
C LEU A 148 0.97 11.99 6.69
N ALA A 149 2.27 11.98 6.35
CA ALA A 149 3.09 13.20 6.36
C ALA A 149 2.53 14.28 5.42
N ASN A 150 2.12 13.88 4.22
CA ASN A 150 1.54 14.79 3.24
C ASN A 150 0.16 15.30 3.66
N MET A 151 -0.72 14.44 4.16
CA MET A 151 -2.04 14.84 4.67
C MET A 151 -1.94 15.84 5.82
N ARG A 152 -1.01 15.64 6.76
CA ARG A 152 -0.77 16.56 7.88
C ARG A 152 -0.23 17.90 7.41
N SER A 153 0.71 17.89 6.46
CA SER A 153 1.30 19.11 5.90
C SER A 153 0.24 19.99 5.21
N HIS A 154 -0.71 19.38 4.50
CA HIS A 154 -1.76 20.11 3.78
C HIS A 154 -2.95 20.53 4.66
N ARG A 155 -3.03 20.07 5.91
CA ARG A 155 -4.00 20.58 6.91
C ARG A 155 -3.53 21.84 7.62
N GLY A 156 -2.22 22.08 7.65
CA GLY A 156 -1.62 23.29 8.23
C GLY A 156 -1.74 24.53 7.33
N THR A 157 -2.10 24.35 6.06
CA THR A 157 -2.33 25.44 5.11
C THR A 157 -3.83 25.77 5.11
N PRO A 158 -4.28 26.91 5.68
CA PRO A 158 -5.66 27.31 5.52
C PRO A 158 -5.95 27.46 4.03
N ALA A 159 -7.10 26.96 3.59
CA ALA A 159 -7.64 27.32 2.28
C ALA A 159 -7.71 28.85 2.27
N SER A 160 -6.94 29.49 1.38
CA SER A 160 -7.20 30.87 1.02
C SER A 160 -8.56 30.84 0.32
N ASP A 161 -9.62 31.04 1.09
CA ASP A 161 -10.95 31.31 0.57
C ASP A 161 -10.82 32.55 -0.31
N GLY A 162 -10.90 32.31 -1.62
CA GLY A 162 -10.92 33.34 -2.63
C GLY A 162 -12.16 34.20 -2.44
N VAL A 163 -11.91 35.49 -2.18
CA VAL A 163 -12.87 36.59 -2.31
C VAL A 163 -13.27 36.76 -3.78
#